data_AF-A0A3D5F1R5-F1
#
_entry.id   AF-A0A3D5F1R5-F1
#
_cell.length_a   1.000
_cell.length_b   1.000
_cell.length_c   1.000
_cell.angle_alpha   90.00
_cell.angle_beta   90.00
_cell.angle_gamma   90.00
#
_symmetry.space_group_name_H-M   'P 1'
#
loop_
_entity.id
_entity.type
_entity.pdbx_description
1 polymer ?
#
loop_
_entity_poly.entity_id
_entity_poly.type
_entity_poly.pdbx_seq_one_letter_code
_entity_poly.pdbx_strand_id
1 'polypeptide(L)' 'MSAVAASDFDRNYELHLKHLKLKGLQPKTIEAYARAIRRVGDSFDHQIGDLSEADLVDYFTDLRETHSWS' A
#
# COMPACT_ATOMS: atom_id res chain seq x y z
N MET A 1 15.74 -5.42 23.23
CA MET A 1 14.95 -5.02 22.04
C MET A 1 14.30 -6.28 21.50
N SER A 2 13.04 -6.55 21.87
CA SER A 2 12.30 -7.68 21.28
C SER A 2 11.98 -7.31 19.84
N ALA A 3 12.39 -8.15 18.88
CA ALA A 3 11.93 -8.02 17.51
C ALA A 3 10.40 -8.19 17.53
N VAL A 4 9.66 -7.11 17.26
CA VAL A 4 8.23 -7.22 16.96
C VAL A 4 8.12 -8.16 15.76
N ALA A 5 7.32 -9.22 15.88
CA ALA A 5 7.08 -10.10 14.77
C ALA A 5 6.51 -9.27 13.61
N ALA A 6 7.09 -9.39 12.42
CA ALA A 6 6.63 -8.69 11.23
C ALA A 6 5.16 -9.03 10.97
N SER A 7 4.33 -8.01 10.75
CA SER A 7 2.92 -8.20 10.45
C SER A 7 2.75 -8.91 9.10
N ASP A 8 1.57 -9.49 8.85
CA ASP A 8 1.27 -10.06 7.54
C ASP A 8 1.37 -9.01 6.43
N PHE A 9 1.03 -7.75 6.74
CA PHE A 9 1.23 -6.61 5.84
C PHE A 9 2.70 -6.38 5.52
N ASP A 10 3.58 -6.34 6.53
CA ASP A 10 5.02 -6.13 6.31
C ASP A 10 5.61 -7.22 5.40
N ARG A 11 5.25 -8.48 5.67
CA ARG A 11 5.67 -9.62 4.85
C ARG A 11 5.18 -9.49 3.41
N ASN A 12 3.90 -9.18 3.22
CA ASN A 12 3.30 -9.04 1.89
C ASN A 12 3.85 -7.81 1.14
N TYR A 13 4.14 -6.73 1.86
CA TYR A 13 4.76 -5.52 1.32
C TYR A 13 6.19 -5.78 0.83
N GLU A 14 7.01 -6.50 1.59
CA GLU A 14 8.34 -6.91 1.15
C GLU A 14 8.29 -7.81 -0.09
N LEU A 15 7.37 -8.77 -0.12
CA LEU A 15 7.15 -9.63 -1.29
C LEU A 15 6.75 -8.78 -2.49
N HIS A 16 5.81 -7.86 -2.34
CA HIS A 16 5.38 -6.93 -3.39
C HIS A 16 6.59 -6.20 -4.00
N LEU A 17 7.47 -5.62 -3.17
CA LEU A 17 8.68 -4.95 -3.65
C LEU A 17 9.61 -5.88 -4.45
N LYS A 18 9.81 -7.12 -3.98
CA LYS A 18 10.61 -8.13 -4.71
C LYS A 18 9.97 -8.46 -6.05
N HIS A 19 8.65 -8.65 -6.10
CA HIS A 19 7.92 -8.92 -7.34
C HIS A 19 8.01 -7.77 -8.34
N LEU A 20 7.89 -6.51 -7.90
CA LEU A 20 8.01 -5.35 -8.78
C LEU A 20 9.42 -5.25 -9.40
N LYS A 21 10.45 -5.54 -8.63
CA LYS A 21 11.84 -5.60 -9.13
C LYS A 21 12.05 -6.73 -10.13
N LEU A 22 11.53 -7.92 -9.84
CA LEU A 22 11.63 -9.09 -10.74
C LEU A 22 10.88 -8.86 -12.07
N LYS A 23 9.81 -8.07 -12.06
CA LYS A 23 9.11 -7.63 -13.28
C LYS A 23 9.90 -6.62 -14.12
N GLY A 24 11.06 -6.15 -13.67
CA GLY A 24 11.90 -5.20 -14.40
C GLY A 24 11.32 -3.80 -14.49
N LEU A 25 10.43 -3.42 -13.55
CA LEU A 25 9.83 -2.09 -13.54
C LEU A 25 10.88 -1.01 -13.21
N GLN A 26 10.71 0.19 -13.80
CA GLN A 26 11.57 1.33 -13.50
C GLN A 26 11.49 1.72 -12.01
N PRO A 27 12.58 2.20 -11.39
CA PRO A 27 12.58 2.59 -9.99
C PRO A 27 11.43 3.54 -9.60
N LYS A 28 11.18 4.57 -10.42
CA LYS A 28 10.07 5.52 -10.18
C LYS A 28 8.69 4.84 -10.16
N THR A 29 8.49 3.80 -10.95
CA THR A 29 7.24 3.03 -10.98
C THR A 29 7.13 2.16 -9.73
N ILE A 30 8.23 1.54 -9.32
CA ILE A 30 8.28 0.76 -8.07
C ILE A 30 7.96 1.66 -6.88
N GLU A 31 8.60 2.83 -6.80
CA GLU A 31 8.35 3.82 -5.74
C GLU A 31 6.89 4.28 -5.72
N ALA A 32 6.30 4.58 -6.88
CA ALA A 32 4.90 4.99 -6.97
C ALA A 32 3.95 3.89 -6.46
N TYR A 33 4.14 2.64 -6.89
CA TYR A 33 3.28 1.52 -6.49
C TYR A 33 3.47 1.18 -5.01
N ALA A 34 4.72 1.14 -4.55
CA ALA A 34 5.07 0.93 -3.16
C ALA A 34 4.46 2.00 -2.24
N ARG A 35 4.48 3.27 -2.67
CA ARG A 35 3.85 4.38 -1.95
C ARG A 35 2.34 4.24 -1.89
N ALA A 36 1.70 3.83 -2.99
CA ALA A 36 0.26 3.62 -3.03
C ALA A 36 -0.18 2.55 -2.02
N ILE A 37 0.50 1.38 -1.98
CA ILE A 37 0.17 0.31 -1.03
C ILE A 37 0.39 0.74 0.42
N ARG A 38 1.48 1.45 0.73
CA ARG A 38 1.69 1.98 2.09
C ARG A 38 0.59 2.95 2.50
N ARG A 39 0.22 3.88 1.61
CA ARG A 39 -0.80 4.89 1.90
C ARG A 39 -2.17 4.25 2.16
N VAL A 40 -2.57 3.28 1.35
CA VAL A 40 -3.79 2.48 1.60
C VAL A 40 -3.65 1.74 2.92
N GLY A 41 -2.51 1.08 3.16
CA GLY A 41 -2.23 0.41 4.43
C GLY A 41 -2.44 1.32 5.64
N ASP A 42 -1.85 2.51 5.63
CA ASP A 42 -1.91 3.47 6.73
C ASP A 42 -3.34 3.96 7.01
N SER A 43 -4.22 3.94 6.01
CA SER A 43 -5.64 4.30 6.18
C SER A 43 -6.51 3.17 6.73
N PHE A 44 -6.05 1.92 6.68
CA PHE A 44 -6.81 0.73 7.08
C PHE A 44 -6.07 -0.11 8.14
N ASP A 45 -5.22 0.50 8.96
CA ASP A 45 -4.43 -0.18 10.00
C ASP A 45 -3.70 -1.44 9.50
N HIS A 46 -3.18 -1.35 8.27
CA HIS A 46 -2.48 -2.43 7.55
C HIS A 46 -3.35 -3.68 7.27
N GLN A 47 -4.67 -3.63 7.51
CA GLN A 47 -5.65 -4.69 7.21
C GLN A 47 -6.26 -4.54 5.81
N ILE A 48 -5.42 -4.62 4.77
CA ILE A 48 -5.86 -4.40 3.38
C ILE A 48 -6.29 -5.67 2.63
N GLY A 49 -6.29 -6.83 3.30
CA GLY A 49 -6.55 -8.14 2.69
C GLY A 49 -8.02 -8.37 2.31
N ASP A 50 -8.94 -7.73 3.04
CA ASP A 50 -10.38 -7.95 2.94
C ASP A 50 -11.16 -6.66 2.65
N LEU A 51 -10.52 -5.69 1.97
CA LEU A 51 -11.18 -4.43 1.61
C LEU A 51 -12.35 -4.68 0.65
N SER A 52 -13.52 -4.14 1.02
CA SER A 52 -14.67 -4.12 0.15
C SER A 52 -14.57 -3.01 -0.89
N GLU A 53 -15.39 -3.11 -1.94
CA GLU A 53 -15.52 -2.02 -2.91
C GLU A 53 -15.98 -0.71 -2.26
N ALA A 54 -16.88 -0.78 -1.27
CA ALA A 54 -17.36 0.38 -0.54
C ALA A 54 -16.23 1.07 0.23
N ASP A 55 -15.39 0.29 0.93
CA ASP A 55 -14.22 0.83 1.66
C ASP A 55 -13.29 1.60 0.72
N LEU A 56 -13.06 1.07 -0.49
CA LEU A 56 -12.23 1.72 -1.49
C LEU A 56 -12.88 2.98 -2.07
N VAL A 57 -14.19 2.98 -2.30
CA VAL A 57 -14.93 4.14 -2.80
C VAL A 57 -14.86 5.29 -1.80
N ASP A 58 -15.10 5.01 -0.52
CA ASP A 58 -15.03 6.01 0.55
C ASP A 58 -13.60 6.54 0.67
N TYR A 59 -12.61 5.65 0.75
CA TYR A 59 -11.20 6.03 0.81
C TYR A 59 -10.78 6.93 -0.35
N PHE A 60 -11.08 6.57 -1.61
CA PHE A 60 -10.67 7.38 -2.77
C PHE A 60 -11.44 8.70 -2.87
N THR A 61 -12.68 8.75 -2.37
CA THR A 61 -13.46 9.99 -2.27
C THR A 61 -12.79 10.94 -1.28
N ASP A 62 -12.49 10.48 -0.07
CA ASP A 62 -11.79 11.26 0.96
C ASP A 62 -10.38 11.68 0.51
N LEU A 63 -9.70 10.78 -0.21
CA LEU A 63 -8.36 11.05 -0.74
C LEU A 63 -8.35 12.24 -1.69
N ARG A 64 -9.38 12.33 -2.55
CA ARG A 64 -9.52 13.38 -3.55
C ARG A 64 -9.82 14.74 -2.93
N GLU A 65 -10.62 14.77 -1.87
CA GLU A 65 -10.95 16.02 -1.16
C GLU A 65 -9.77 16.54 -0.33
N THR A 66 -8.97 15.64 0.25
CA THR A 66 -7.85 16.01 1.13
C THR A 66 -6.54 16.26 0.39
N HIS A 67 -6.36 15.70 -0.81
CA HIS A 67 -5.12 15.81 -1.58
C HIS A 67 -5.44 16.19 -3.02
N SER A 68 -4.81 17.26 -3.51
CA SER A 68 -4.89 17.64 -4.91
C SER A 68 -4.29 16.53 -5.77
N TRP A 69 -5.15 15.78 -6.46
CA TRP A 69 -4.74 14.94 -7.58
C TRP A 69 -4.52 15.84 -8.79
N SER A 70 -3.29 16.34 -8.95
CA SER A 70 -2.80 17.03 -10.15
C SER A 70 -1.41 16.54 -10.50
#